data_AF-A0A368FM19-F1
#
_entry.id   AF-A0A368FM19-F1
#
_cell.length_a   1.000
_cell.length_b   1.000
_cell.length_c   1.000
_cell.angle_alpha   90.00
_cell.angle_beta   90.00
_cell.angle_gamma   90.00
#
_symmetry.space_group_name_H-M   'P 1'
#
loop_
_entity.id
_entity.type
_entity.pdbx_description
1 polymer ?
#
loop_
_entity_poly.entity_id
_entity_poly.type
_entity_poly.pdbx_seq_one_letter_code
_entity_poly.pdbx_strand_id
1 'polypeptide(L)'
;MYRMKYTCNAESYATQYVSNCQARGLPAHTHPGYKVNTHVLRTVATTIAGAAQNAMATWWGELARFGMRSNMMFYDSEMRRGNRNVLNWSKMAWWNNKEIGCAVRNCGTFYYTACMYKPGGNSVGGHVYRVGAVCSGCPKGQCDGQALCRW
;
A
#
# COMPACT_ATOMS: atom_id res chain seq x y z
N MET A 1 8.90 11.96 -1.77
CA MET A 1 8.49 10.54 -1.70
C MET A 1 9.69 9.75 -1.21
N TYR A 2 9.61 9.06 -0.09
CA TYR A 2 10.73 8.22 0.36
C TYR A 2 10.79 6.91 -0.43
N ARG A 3 12.01 6.42 -0.65
CA ARG A 3 12.23 5.05 -1.13
C ARG A 3 11.88 4.08 -0.01
N MET A 4 10.93 3.18 -0.25
CA MET A 4 10.61 2.12 0.72
C MET A 4 11.70 1.06 0.76
N LYS A 5 11.97 0.51 1.94
CA LYS A 5 12.82 -0.66 2.18
C LYS A 5 11.94 -1.83 2.59
N TYR A 6 12.23 -3.01 2.06
CA TYR A 6 11.55 -4.23 2.46
C TYR A 6 12.00 -4.66 3.86
N THR A 7 11.07 -5.03 4.76
CA THR A 7 11.41 -5.46 6.13
C THR A 7 10.71 -6.76 6.52
N CYS A 8 11.43 -7.64 7.22
CA CYS A 8 10.91 -8.93 7.69
C CYS A 8 9.78 -8.75 8.72
N ASN A 9 9.82 -7.67 9.52
CA ASN A 9 8.73 -7.36 10.46
C ASN A 9 7.42 -7.11 9.72
N ALA A 10 7.46 -6.29 8.66
CA ALA A 10 6.28 -6.00 7.84
C ALA A 10 5.76 -7.28 7.13
N GLU A 11 6.67 -8.12 6.63
CA GLU A 11 6.32 -9.41 6.01
C GLU A 11 5.72 -10.40 7.02
N SER A 12 6.24 -10.47 8.24
CA SER A 12 5.69 -11.32 9.31
C SER A 12 4.25 -10.94 9.64
N TYR A 13 3.95 -9.65 9.77
CA TYR A 13 2.57 -9.18 9.96
C TYR A 13 1.68 -9.47 8.75
N ALA A 14 2.18 -9.29 7.53
CA ALA A 14 1.46 -9.65 6.31
C ALA A 14 1.17 -11.16 6.25
N THR A 15 2.10 -11.99 6.74
CA THR A 15 1.96 -13.46 6.79
C THR A 15 0.84 -13.87 7.73
N GLN A 16 0.73 -13.21 8.90
CA GLN A 16 -0.39 -13.42 9.83
C GLN A 16 -1.75 -13.07 9.20
N TYR A 17 -1.80 -12.03 8.36
CA TYR A 17 -3.02 -11.67 7.63
C TYR A 17 -3.49 -12.77 6.68
N VAL A 18 -2.55 -13.35 5.93
CA VAL A 18 -2.92 -14.33 4.91
C VAL A 18 -3.04 -15.75 5.46
N SER A 19 -2.51 -16.04 6.66
CA SER A 19 -2.34 -17.40 7.20
C SER A 19 -3.63 -18.22 7.28
N ASN A 20 -4.73 -17.62 7.71
CA ASN A 20 -5.98 -18.35 7.92
C ASN A 20 -6.89 -18.36 6.69
N CYS A 21 -6.45 -17.80 5.56
CA CYS A 21 -7.25 -17.72 4.32
C CYS A 21 -8.62 -17.06 4.52
N GLN A 22 -8.75 -16.19 5.51
CA GLN A 22 -9.94 -15.39 5.76
C GLN A 22 -9.66 -13.97 5.33
N ALA A 23 -10.40 -13.48 4.32
CA ALA A 23 -10.34 -12.11 3.84
C ALA A 23 -11.02 -11.12 4.81
N ARG A 24 -10.59 -11.17 6.08
CA ARG A 24 -11.03 -10.31 7.17
C ARG A 24 -9.83 -9.48 7.63
N GLY A 25 -10.09 -8.24 8.02
CA GLY A 25 -9.05 -7.41 8.63
C GLY A 25 -8.64 -7.99 9.99
N LEU A 26 -7.37 -7.87 10.35
CA LEU A 26 -6.93 -8.10 11.72
C LEU A 26 -7.03 -6.80 12.53
N PRO A 27 -7.21 -6.87 13.86
CA PRO A 27 -7.19 -5.68 14.71
C PRO A 27 -5.87 -4.92 14.60
N ALA A 28 -5.89 -3.58 14.65
CA ALA A 28 -4.71 -2.73 14.48
C ALA A 28 -3.55 -3.05 15.45
N HIS A 29 -3.85 -3.52 16.66
CA HIS A 29 -2.83 -3.88 17.66
C HIS A 29 -1.96 -5.07 17.24
N THR A 30 -2.40 -5.88 16.26
CA THR A 30 -1.63 -7.04 15.76
C THR A 30 -0.47 -6.64 14.83
N HIS A 31 -0.44 -5.38 14.37
CA HIS A 31 0.56 -4.85 13.44
C HIS A 31 0.86 -3.38 13.78
N PRO A 32 1.45 -3.13 14.97
CA PRO A 32 1.58 -1.78 15.52
C PRO A 32 2.42 -0.87 14.62
N GLY A 33 1.85 0.28 14.27
CA GLY A 33 2.48 1.28 13.40
C GLY A 33 2.43 0.96 11.90
N TYR A 34 1.80 -0.15 11.51
CA TYR A 34 1.58 -0.50 10.11
C TYR A 34 0.12 -0.28 9.71
N LYS A 35 -0.11 -0.05 8.43
CA LYS A 35 -1.42 -0.20 7.79
C LYS A 35 -1.31 -1.17 6.62
N VAL A 36 -2.42 -1.80 6.28
CA VAL A 36 -2.47 -2.92 5.34
C VAL A 36 -3.26 -2.57 4.08
N ASN A 37 -2.81 -3.10 2.94
CA ASN A 37 -3.66 -3.37 1.78
C ASN A 37 -3.86 -4.87 1.66
N THR A 38 -5.08 -5.31 1.33
CA THR A 38 -5.38 -6.72 1.08
C THR A 38 -6.04 -6.91 -0.28
N HIS A 39 -5.88 -8.10 -0.86
CA HIS A 39 -6.43 -8.43 -2.18
C HIS A 39 -6.76 -9.92 -2.27
N VAL A 40 -7.95 -10.22 -2.80
CA VAL A 40 -8.41 -11.59 -3.06
C VAL A 40 -8.49 -11.79 -4.57
N LEU A 41 -7.65 -12.67 -5.10
CA LEU A 41 -7.70 -13.08 -6.50
C LEU A 41 -8.42 -14.43 -6.61
N ARG A 42 -9.66 -14.42 -7.12
CA ARG A 42 -10.54 -15.61 -7.26
C ARG A 42 -10.18 -16.49 -8.46
N THR A 43 -8.91 -16.88 -8.54
CA THR A 43 -8.40 -17.88 -9.47
C THR A 43 -7.08 -18.42 -8.92
N VAL A 44 -6.74 -19.66 -9.28
CA VAL A 44 -5.45 -20.28 -8.98
C VAL A 44 -4.62 -20.56 -10.24
N ALA A 45 -5.09 -20.12 -11.41
CA ALA A 45 -4.38 -20.26 -12.68
C ALA A 45 -3.26 -19.21 -12.84
N THR A 46 -2.41 -19.09 -11.82
CA THR A 46 -1.27 -18.17 -11.77
C THR A 46 -0.28 -18.64 -10.70
N THR A 47 0.92 -18.07 -10.70
CA THR A 47 1.90 -18.25 -9.61
C THR A 47 1.62 -17.29 -8.45
N ILE A 48 2.29 -17.54 -7.31
CA ILE A 48 2.34 -16.61 -6.16
C ILE A 48 2.80 -15.21 -6.61
N ALA A 49 3.84 -15.15 -7.45
CA ALA A 49 4.34 -13.90 -8.01
C ALA A 49 3.28 -13.20 -8.89
N GLY A 50 2.56 -13.94 -9.73
CA GLY A 50 1.48 -13.39 -10.54
C GLY A 50 0.31 -12.88 -9.71
N ALA A 51 -0.04 -13.55 -8.61
CA ALA A 51 -1.04 -13.06 -7.67
C ALA A 51 -0.59 -11.76 -6.98
N ALA A 52 0.69 -11.66 -6.59
CA ALA A 52 1.26 -10.42 -6.05
C ALA A 52 1.21 -9.28 -7.07
N GLN A 53 1.60 -9.53 -8.32
CA GLN A 53 1.53 -8.56 -9.42
C GLN A 53 0.10 -8.09 -9.67
N ASN A 54 -0.87 -9.01 -9.66
CA ASN A 54 -2.28 -8.68 -9.79
C ASN A 54 -2.78 -7.77 -8.65
N ALA A 55 -2.38 -8.05 -7.41
CA ALA A 55 -2.73 -7.21 -6.26
C ALA A 55 -2.16 -5.80 -6.41
N MET A 56 -0.87 -5.67 -6.70
CA MET A 56 -0.19 -4.39 -6.89
C MET A 56 -0.81 -3.58 -8.04
N ALA A 57 -1.09 -4.20 -9.18
CA ALA A 57 -1.73 -3.55 -10.32
C ALA A 57 -3.17 -3.11 -10.00
N THR A 58 -3.92 -3.92 -9.27
CA THR A 58 -5.29 -3.60 -8.84
C THR A 58 -5.30 -2.38 -7.94
N TRP A 59 -4.47 -2.38 -6.89
CA TRP A 59 -4.37 -1.27 -5.95
C TRP A 59 -3.88 0.00 -6.64
N TRP A 60 -2.81 -0.07 -7.42
CA TRP A 60 -2.26 1.11 -8.11
C TRP A 60 -3.24 1.70 -9.14
N GLY A 61 -4.02 0.84 -9.81
CA GLY A 61 -5.02 1.23 -10.81
C GLY A 61 -6.21 2.00 -10.26
N GLU A 62 -6.43 2.03 -8.94
CA GLU A 62 -7.52 2.80 -8.33
C GLU A 62 -7.45 4.29 -8.69
N LEU A 63 -6.25 4.88 -8.73
CA LEU A 63 -6.10 6.28 -9.11
C LEU A 63 -6.61 6.54 -10.53
N ALA A 64 -6.21 5.71 -11.48
CA ALA A 64 -6.61 5.87 -12.88
C ALA A 64 -8.12 5.70 -13.07
N ARG A 65 -8.75 4.82 -12.28
CA ARG A 65 -10.18 4.50 -12.38
C ARG A 65 -11.09 5.51 -11.69
N PHE A 66 -10.67 5.99 -10.52
CA PHE A 66 -11.55 6.76 -9.64
C PHE A 66 -11.07 8.19 -9.42
N GLY A 67 -9.81 8.48 -9.73
CA GLY A 67 -9.22 9.81 -9.57
C GLY A 67 -9.06 10.25 -8.12
N MET A 68 -8.22 11.25 -7.93
CA MET A 68 -8.09 12.01 -6.70
C MET A 68 -7.89 13.49 -7.04
N ARG A 69 -8.14 14.36 -6.07
CA ARG A 69 -7.86 15.80 -6.20
C ARG A 69 -6.41 16.04 -6.60
N SER A 70 -6.19 17.03 -7.48
CA SER A 70 -4.88 17.38 -8.02
C SER A 70 -3.86 17.81 -6.97
N ASN A 71 -4.30 18.36 -5.83
CA ASN A 71 -3.43 18.70 -4.71
C ASN A 71 -3.06 17.51 -3.81
N MET A 72 -3.58 16.30 -4.09
CA MET A 72 -3.31 15.07 -3.34
C MET A 72 -3.71 15.11 -1.87
N MET A 73 -4.65 15.98 -1.49
CA MET A 73 -5.16 16.10 -0.13
C MET A 73 -6.15 14.96 0.20
N PHE A 74 -5.87 14.22 1.26
CA PHE A 74 -6.66 13.08 1.71
C PHE A 74 -7.72 13.53 2.73
N TYR A 75 -8.89 13.91 2.22
CA TYR A 75 -10.03 14.30 3.06
C TYR A 75 -10.77 13.10 3.62
N ASP A 76 -11.56 13.34 4.65
CA ASP A 76 -12.46 12.35 5.26
C ASP A 76 -13.48 11.79 4.25
N SER A 77 -13.84 12.57 3.21
CA SER A 77 -14.66 12.11 2.10
C SER A 77 -14.04 10.93 1.35
N GLU A 78 -12.71 10.80 1.30
CA GLU A 78 -12.04 9.69 0.61
C GLU A 78 -12.33 8.34 1.27
N MET A 79 -12.52 8.33 2.59
CA MET A 79 -12.93 7.12 3.34
C MET A 79 -14.38 6.72 3.04
N ARG A 80 -15.21 7.64 2.57
CA ARG A 80 -16.65 7.43 2.32
C ARG A 80 -17.00 7.11 0.87
N ARG A 81 -16.01 6.89 0.00
CA ARG A 81 -16.22 6.64 -1.45
C ARG A 81 -16.75 5.24 -1.79
N GLY A 82 -16.94 4.37 -0.80
CA GLY A 82 -17.43 3.00 -1.01
C GLY A 82 -16.55 2.22 -2.01
N ASN A 83 -17.15 1.55 -2.99
CA ASN A 83 -16.42 0.73 -3.97
C ASN A 83 -15.59 1.54 -4.98
N ARG A 84 -15.73 2.87 -5.03
CA ARG A 84 -14.98 3.77 -5.93
C ARG A 84 -13.92 4.58 -5.16
N ASN A 85 -13.31 3.94 -4.17
CA ASN A 85 -12.29 4.55 -3.32
C ASN A 85 -10.89 4.37 -3.89
N VAL A 86 -9.94 5.15 -3.40
CA VAL A 86 -8.52 5.10 -3.78
C VAL A 86 -7.63 4.71 -2.61
N LEU A 87 -8.19 4.00 -1.62
CA LEU A 87 -7.56 3.77 -0.32
C LEU A 87 -6.34 2.87 -0.40
N ASN A 88 -6.28 1.94 -1.36
CA ASN A 88 -5.11 1.08 -1.52
C ASN A 88 -4.02 1.83 -2.28
N TRP A 89 -4.37 2.51 -3.37
CA TRP A 89 -3.43 3.37 -4.10
C TRP A 89 -2.81 4.42 -3.21
N SER A 90 -3.62 5.15 -2.43
CA SER A 90 -3.13 6.25 -1.58
C SER A 90 -2.18 5.73 -0.50
N LYS A 91 -2.38 4.48 -0.04
CA LYS A 91 -1.46 3.81 0.87
C LYS A 91 -0.13 3.50 0.20
N MET A 92 -0.15 2.96 -1.03
CA MET A 92 1.08 2.69 -1.79
C MET A 92 1.87 3.96 -2.08
N ALA A 93 1.18 5.03 -2.47
CA ALA A 93 1.76 6.31 -2.87
C ALA A 93 2.04 7.25 -1.69
N TRP A 94 1.84 6.81 -0.44
CA TRP A 94 1.96 7.71 0.69
C TRP A 94 3.41 8.11 0.95
N TRP A 95 3.69 9.42 0.91
CA TRP A 95 5.03 9.97 0.74
C TRP A 95 6.04 9.59 1.80
N ASN A 96 5.57 9.38 3.04
CA ASN A 96 6.42 9.05 4.17
C ASN A 96 6.47 7.56 4.50
N ASN A 97 5.89 6.69 3.66
CA ASN A 97 6.10 5.27 3.80
C ASN A 97 7.57 4.93 3.55
N LYS A 98 8.13 4.20 4.51
CA LYS A 98 9.54 3.85 4.60
C LYS A 98 9.74 2.35 4.63
N GLU A 99 8.84 1.61 5.26
CA GLU A 99 8.95 0.15 5.35
C GLU A 99 7.76 -0.50 4.64
N ILE A 100 8.05 -1.59 3.92
CA ILE A 100 7.06 -2.44 3.26
C ILE A 100 7.37 -3.92 3.51
N GLY A 101 6.34 -4.76 3.57
CA GLY A 101 6.50 -6.21 3.55
C GLY A 101 5.18 -6.86 3.15
N CYS A 102 5.24 -7.93 2.36
CA CYS A 102 4.06 -8.52 1.75
C CYS A 102 4.06 -10.04 1.92
N ALA A 103 2.87 -10.62 1.93
CA ALA A 103 2.70 -12.06 1.92
C ALA A 103 1.57 -12.44 0.96
N VAL A 104 1.71 -13.61 0.33
CA VAL A 104 0.71 -14.17 -0.57
C VAL A 104 0.51 -15.64 -0.20
N ARG A 105 -0.74 -16.04 0.01
CA ARG A 105 -1.10 -17.43 0.30
C ARG A 105 -2.04 -17.97 -0.76
N ASN A 106 -1.75 -19.17 -1.26
CA ASN A 106 -2.74 -19.96 -2.00
C ASN A 106 -3.72 -20.59 -0.99
N CYS A 107 -5.00 -20.30 -1.15
CA CYS A 107 -6.09 -20.75 -0.28
C CYS A 107 -6.95 -21.85 -0.91
N GLY A 108 -6.39 -22.58 -1.88
CA GLY A 108 -7.03 -23.69 -2.60
C GLY A 108 -7.82 -23.22 -3.81
N THR A 109 -8.72 -22.25 -3.65
CA THR A 109 -9.58 -21.73 -4.73
C THR A 109 -9.31 -20.27 -5.10
N PHE A 110 -8.46 -19.59 -4.34
CA PHE A 110 -8.08 -18.20 -4.55
C PHE A 110 -6.70 -17.92 -3.95
N TYR A 111 -6.09 -16.81 -4.35
CA TYR A 111 -4.94 -16.23 -3.66
C TYR A 111 -5.39 -15.10 -2.75
N TYR A 112 -4.82 -15.06 -1.54
CA TYR A 112 -4.95 -13.93 -0.63
C TYR A 112 -3.60 -13.23 -0.47
N THR A 113 -3.57 -11.94 -0.75
CA THR A 113 -2.37 -11.09 -0.70
C THR A 113 -2.57 -9.99 0.33
N ALA A 114 -1.56 -9.75 1.16
CA ALA A 114 -1.50 -8.63 2.08
C ALA A 114 -0.15 -7.91 1.95
N CYS A 115 -0.15 -6.58 2.01
CA CYS A 115 1.05 -5.76 2.09
C CYS A 115 0.92 -4.76 3.24
N MET A 116 1.94 -4.71 4.07
CA MET A 116 2.10 -3.83 5.21
C MET A 116 2.93 -2.61 4.84
N TYR A 117 2.51 -1.44 5.29
CA TYR A 117 3.17 -0.16 5.05
C TYR A 117 3.35 0.58 6.36
N LYS A 118 4.53 1.17 6.58
CA LYS A 118 4.81 2.02 7.76
C LYS A 118 5.35 3.38 7.35
N PRO A 119 4.79 4.49 7.88
CA PRO A 119 3.74 4.57 8.91
C PRO A 119 2.32 4.27 8.40
N GLY A 120 2.16 3.98 7.10
CA GLY A 120 0.95 3.37 6.55
C GLY A 120 -0.05 4.35 5.94
N GLY A 121 0.15 5.65 6.08
CA GLY A 121 -0.60 6.65 5.32
C GLY A 121 -2.10 6.71 5.57
N ASN A 122 -2.85 7.20 4.58
CA ASN A 122 -4.31 7.44 4.66
C ASN A 122 -4.72 8.21 5.92
N SER A 123 -3.90 9.19 6.31
CA SER A 123 -4.22 10.08 7.43
C SER A 123 -5.14 11.18 6.92
N VAL A 124 -6.34 11.27 7.49
CA VAL A 124 -7.30 12.33 7.17
C VAL A 124 -6.68 13.69 7.45
N GLY A 125 -6.81 14.62 6.51
CA GLY A 125 -6.18 15.94 6.57
C GLY A 125 -4.70 15.94 6.15
N GLY A 126 -4.13 14.78 5.85
CA GLY A 126 -2.79 14.64 5.28
C GLY A 126 -2.80 14.73 3.76
N HIS A 127 -1.62 14.93 3.17
CA HIS A 127 -1.44 14.79 1.72
C HIS A 127 -0.84 13.42 1.43
N VAL A 128 -1.32 12.74 0.38
CA VAL A 128 -0.72 11.49 -0.11
C VAL A 128 0.74 11.74 -0.45
N TYR A 129 1.02 12.81 -1.18
CA TYR A 129 2.33 13.43 -1.30
C TYR A 129 2.18 14.92 -1.56
N ARG A 130 3.22 15.68 -1.26
CA ARG A 130 3.26 17.11 -1.64
C ARG A 130 3.56 17.22 -3.12
N VAL A 131 2.70 17.94 -3.84
CA VAL A 131 2.92 18.27 -5.25
C VAL A 131 4.07 19.27 -5.34
N GLY A 132 5.02 19.02 -6.24
CA GLY A 132 6.20 19.85 -6.42
C GLY A 132 7.16 19.25 -7.44
N ALA A 133 8.24 19.96 -7.72
CA ALA A 133 9.30 19.44 -8.59
C ALA A 133 9.91 18.16 -8.00
N VAL A 134 10.32 17.26 -8.88
CA VAL A 134 10.99 16.02 -8.50
C VAL A 134 12.21 16.35 -7.61
N CYS A 135 12.41 15.57 -6.55
CA CYS A 135 13.46 15.75 -5.55
C CYS A 135 13.40 17.04 -4.70
N SER A 136 12.52 18.01 -4.98
CA SER A 136 12.56 19.33 -4.32
C SER A 136 12.26 19.30 -2.82
N GLY A 137 11.57 18.25 -2.36
CA GLY A 137 11.30 17.99 -0.95
C GLY A 137 12.25 17.01 -0.28
N CYS A 138 13.29 16.52 -0.96
CA CYS A 138 14.28 15.63 -0.35
C CYS A 138 15.33 16.43 0.43
N PRO A 139 15.92 15.86 1.49
CA PRO A 139 17.13 16.43 2.09
C PRO A 139 18.25 16.57 1.06
N LYS A 140 19.13 17.56 1.25
CA LYS A 140 20.22 17.86 0.31
C LYS A 140 21.08 16.61 0.08
N GLY A 141 21.28 16.24 -1.18
CA GLY A 141 22.08 15.07 -1.58
C GLY A 141 21.42 13.71 -1.35
N GLN A 142 20.15 13.67 -0.91
CA GLN A 142 19.43 12.42 -0.62
C GLN A 142 18.42 12.03 -1.70
N CYS A 143 18.31 12.75 -2.81
CA CYS A 143 17.54 12.23 -3.94
C CYS A 143 18.38 11.21 -4.72
N ASP A 144 17.82 10.02 -4.94
CA ASP A 144 18.48 8.97 -5.71
C ASP A 144 18.15 9.03 -7.21
N GLY A 145 18.85 8.21 -8.00
CA GLY A 145 18.71 8.16 -9.46
C GLY A 145 17.34 7.70 -9.98
N GLN A 146 16.42 7.27 -9.10
CA GLN A 146 15.03 6.94 -9.44
C GLN A 146 14.05 7.99 -8.89
N ALA A 147 14.52 9.21 -8.61
CA ALA A 147 13.68 10.32 -8.16
C ALA A 147 12.98 10.10 -6.80
N LEU A 148 13.57 9.27 -5.94
CA LEU A 148 13.07 9.02 -4.59
C LEU A 148 14.04 9.60 -3.54
N CYS A 149 13.49 10.01 -2.40
CA CYS A 149 14.28 10.48 -1.27
C CYS A 149 14.81 9.27 -0.47
N ARG A 150 16.10 9.26 -0.16
CA ARG A 150 16.72 8.39 0.85
C ARG A 150 16.37 8.90 2.25
N TRP A 151 16.56 8.03 3.24
CA TRP A 151 16.30 8.30 4.66
C TRP A 151 17.03 7.30 5.55
#